data_AF-A0AAW0WXI5-F1
#
_entry.id   AF-A0AAW0WXI5-F1
#
_cell.length_a   1.000
_cell.length_b   1.000
_cell.length_c   1.000
_cell.angle_alpha   90.00
_cell.angle_beta   90.00
_cell.angle_gamma   90.00
#
_symmetry.space_group_name_H-M   'P 1'
#
loop_
_entity.id
_entity.type
_entity.pdbx_description
1 polymer ?
#
loop_
_entity_poly.entity_id
_entity_poly.type
_entity_poly.pdbx_seq_one_letter_code
_entity_poly.pdbx_strand_id
1 'polypeptide(L)'
;IVTVLAGLVVVGLSDFLSSSEDTSDINGIITGDLLIVMAQIISATQMVVEERLLTKYNVPPLLAVGWEGVFGFLTLTVFLVPMYFIPAGKFSGNQRGVLEDAVDAFIQLANSGVLVAAIVLNIVSIAFFNFAGVSMTKEISATTRMVLDSVRTLVIWLVSLALRWQEFQYLQPIGFAVLVVGMMLYNDVVIVPFLRRRGIVRDQQMNIEPVLEPTDE
;
A
#
# COMPACT_ATOMS: atom_id res chain seq x y z
N ILE A 1 15.02 -7.46 9.52
CA ILE A 1 15.24 -7.48 8.04
C ILE A 1 15.32 -8.91 7.51
N VAL A 2 16.32 -9.72 7.89
CA VAL A 2 16.49 -11.10 7.36
C VAL A 2 15.24 -11.97 7.55
N THR A 3 14.58 -11.90 8.71
CA THR A 3 13.34 -12.65 8.99
C THR A 3 12.17 -12.22 8.10
N VAL A 4 12.08 -10.93 7.77
CA VAL A 4 11.04 -10.38 6.88
C VAL A 4 11.28 -10.85 5.44
N LEU A 5 12.53 -10.80 4.99
CA LEU A 5 12.93 -11.32 3.68
C LEU A 5 12.66 -12.83 3.57
N ALA A 6 12.94 -13.60 4.62
CA ALA A 6 12.62 -15.03 4.66
C ALA A 6 11.10 -15.28 4.57
N GLY A 7 10.28 -14.51 5.30
CA GLY A 7 8.81 -14.61 5.22
C GLY A 7 8.27 -14.30 3.82
N LEU A 8 8.78 -13.22 3.19
CA LEU A 8 8.41 -12.84 1.82
C LEU A 8 8.79 -13.92 0.80
N VAL A 9 10.00 -14.47 0.91
CA VAL A 9 10.47 -15.55 0.03
C VAL A 9 9.60 -16.81 0.18
N VAL A 10 9.22 -17.18 1.41
CA VAL A 10 8.35 -18.35 1.65
C VAL A 10 6.94 -18.14 1.08
N VAL A 11 6.33 -16.95 1.25
CA VAL A 11 5.02 -16.64 0.66
C VAL A 11 5.09 -16.68 -0.87
N GLY A 12 6.07 -16.02 -1.47
CA GLY A 12 6.24 -15.98 -2.93
C GLY A 12 6.52 -17.36 -3.53
N LEU A 13 7.36 -18.16 -2.89
CA LEU A 13 7.61 -19.54 -3.33
C LEU A 13 6.38 -20.43 -3.19
N SER A 14 5.54 -20.24 -2.16
CA SER A 14 4.28 -20.99 -2.03
C SER A 14 3.35 -20.72 -3.20
N ASP A 15 3.21 -19.46 -3.61
CA ASP A 15 2.33 -19.04 -4.68
C ASP A 15 2.83 -19.59 -6.04
N PHE A 16 4.14 -19.45 -6.28
CA PHE A 16 4.81 -19.96 -7.48
C PHE A 16 4.72 -21.49 -7.60
N LEU A 17 4.91 -22.23 -6.50
CA LEU A 17 4.82 -23.69 -6.50
C LEU A 17 3.38 -24.21 -6.56
N SER A 18 2.40 -23.42 -6.09
CA SER A 18 0.98 -23.76 -6.20
C SER A 18 0.37 -23.43 -7.56
N SER A 19 1.06 -22.61 -8.36
CA SER A 19 0.73 -22.28 -9.75
C SER A 19 0.98 -23.51 -10.63
N SER A 20 0.01 -24.42 -10.69
CA SER A 20 0.10 -25.69 -11.41
C SER A 20 -0.20 -25.52 -12.90
N GLU A 21 0.71 -26.04 -13.76
CA GLU A 21 0.56 -26.52 -15.15
C GLU A 21 -0.44 -25.87 -16.14
N ASP A 22 -0.78 -24.60 -16.02
CA ASP A 22 -1.34 -23.87 -17.16
C ASP A 22 -0.21 -23.21 -17.96
N THR A 23 -0.30 -23.30 -19.30
CA THR A 23 0.60 -22.69 -20.30
C THR A 23 0.53 -21.17 -20.26
N SER A 24 0.77 -20.61 -19.09
CA SER A 24 0.85 -19.20 -18.79
C SER A 24 2.19 -18.70 -19.33
N ASP A 25 2.15 -17.54 -19.98
CA ASP A 25 3.30 -16.92 -20.61
C ASP A 25 4.29 -16.51 -19.49
N ILE A 26 5.26 -17.38 -19.17
CA ILE A 26 6.22 -17.19 -18.07
C ILE A 26 6.90 -15.81 -18.19
N ASN A 27 7.17 -15.37 -19.42
CA ASN A 27 7.70 -14.04 -19.69
C ASN A 27 6.75 -12.92 -19.28
N GLY A 28 5.44 -13.11 -19.46
CA GLY A 28 4.40 -12.19 -19.00
C GLY A 28 4.32 -12.10 -17.47
N ILE A 29 4.40 -13.25 -16.78
CA ILE A 29 4.44 -13.29 -15.31
C ILE A 29 5.67 -12.55 -14.78
N ILE A 30 6.87 -12.89 -15.29
CA ILE A 30 8.12 -12.23 -14.88
C ILE A 30 8.09 -10.73 -15.18
N THR A 31 7.55 -10.33 -16.33
CA THR A 31 7.44 -8.91 -16.69
C THR A 31 6.48 -8.18 -15.73
N GLY A 32 5.36 -8.80 -15.37
CA GLY A 32 4.41 -8.28 -14.39
C GLY A 32 5.06 -8.10 -13.00
N ASP A 33 5.76 -9.11 -12.51
CA ASP A 33 6.45 -9.05 -11.22
C ASP A 33 7.52 -7.95 -11.19
N LEU A 34 8.32 -7.81 -12.26
CA LEU A 34 9.30 -6.74 -12.37
C LEU A 34 8.65 -5.35 -12.35
N LEU A 35 7.51 -5.17 -13.04
CA LEU A 35 6.75 -3.92 -13.02
C LEU A 35 6.24 -3.59 -11.61
N ILE A 36 5.74 -4.59 -10.87
CA ILE A 36 5.30 -4.42 -9.48
C ILE A 36 6.49 -3.99 -8.60
N VAL A 37 7.64 -4.66 -8.69
CA VAL A 37 8.82 -4.31 -7.89
C VAL A 37 9.27 -2.87 -8.16
N MET A 38 9.32 -2.46 -9.43
CA MET A 38 9.66 -1.08 -9.80
C MET A 38 8.65 -0.06 -9.25
N ALA A 39 7.36 -0.35 -9.32
CA ALA A 39 6.31 0.51 -8.75
C ALA A 39 6.43 0.63 -7.22
N GLN A 40 6.81 -0.44 -6.53
CA GLN A 40 7.02 -0.43 -5.09
C GLN A 40 8.24 0.41 -4.68
N ILE A 41 9.34 0.39 -5.45
CA ILE A 41 10.52 1.24 -5.19
C ILE A 41 10.14 2.73 -5.28
N ILE A 42 9.36 3.10 -6.30
CA ILE A 42 8.88 4.48 -6.47
C ILE A 42 7.99 4.88 -5.30
N SER A 43 7.02 4.03 -4.94
CA SER A 43 6.09 4.26 -3.82
C SER A 43 6.82 4.40 -2.48
N ALA A 44 7.80 3.53 -2.21
CA ALA A 44 8.61 3.60 -0.99
C ALA A 44 9.43 4.89 -0.92
N THR A 45 10.00 5.32 -2.06
CA THR A 45 10.73 6.59 -2.15
C THR A 45 9.80 7.78 -1.90
N GLN A 46 8.60 7.77 -2.48
CA GLN A 46 7.58 8.80 -2.25
C GLN A 46 7.24 8.90 -0.77
N MET A 47 7.01 7.77 -0.09
CA MET A 47 6.66 7.76 1.34
C MET A 47 7.77 8.36 2.22
N VAL A 48 9.04 8.08 1.94
CA VAL A 48 10.18 8.65 2.69
C VAL A 48 10.32 10.16 2.44
N VAL A 49 10.13 10.59 1.19
CA VAL A 49 10.18 12.02 0.84
C VAL A 49 9.01 12.77 1.49
N GLU A 50 7.82 12.19 1.49
CA GLU A 50 6.62 12.70 2.13
C GLU A 50 6.83 12.89 3.64
N GLU A 51 7.32 11.85 4.34
CA GLU A 51 7.65 11.93 5.76
C GLU A 51 8.65 13.05 6.06
N ARG A 52 9.70 13.17 5.24
CA ARG A 52 10.71 14.24 5.39
C ARG A 52 10.12 15.63 5.19
N LEU A 53 9.22 15.80 4.22
CA LEU A 53 8.54 17.07 3.94
C LEU A 53 7.57 17.45 5.06
N LEU A 54 6.76 16.50 5.51
CA LEU A 54 5.80 16.69 6.61
C LEU A 54 6.51 17.08 7.91
N THR A 55 7.64 16.43 8.21
CA THR A 55 8.44 16.72 9.41
C THR A 55 9.11 18.08 9.32
N LYS A 56 9.71 18.41 8.17
CA LYS A 56 10.48 19.66 8.00
C LYS A 56 9.59 20.91 7.96
N TYR A 57 8.45 20.85 7.28
CA TYR A 57 7.59 22.01 7.02
C TYR A 57 6.31 22.04 7.87
N ASN A 58 6.14 21.07 8.78
CA ASN A 58 4.96 20.91 9.66
C ASN A 58 3.62 21.08 8.92
N VAL A 59 3.54 20.59 7.68
CA VAL A 59 2.37 20.77 6.83
C VAL A 59 1.17 20.02 7.44
N PRO A 60 -0.05 20.61 7.46
CA PRO A 60 -1.24 19.89 7.89
C PRO A 60 -1.50 18.66 6.98
N PRO A 61 -1.75 17.45 7.54
CA PRO A 61 -1.98 16.24 6.76
C PRO A 61 -3.07 16.39 5.70
N LEU A 62 -4.16 17.08 6.04
CA LEU A 62 -5.27 17.31 5.13
C LEU A 62 -4.87 18.16 3.91
N LEU A 63 -3.97 19.13 4.10
CA LEU A 63 -3.47 19.97 3.01
C LEU A 63 -2.54 19.17 2.09
N ALA A 64 -1.67 18.34 2.67
CA ALA A 64 -0.78 17.47 1.90
C ALA A 64 -1.56 16.49 1.01
N VAL A 65 -2.53 15.77 1.59
CA VAL A 65 -3.39 14.83 0.85
C VAL A 65 -4.24 15.54 -0.20
N GLY A 66 -4.70 16.76 0.08
CA GLY A 66 -5.43 17.58 -0.89
C GLY A 66 -4.58 17.87 -2.14
N TRP A 67 -3.33 18.29 -1.95
CA TRP A 67 -2.40 18.54 -3.07
C TRP A 67 -2.06 17.25 -3.83
N GLU A 68 -1.79 16.16 -3.13
CA GLU A 68 -1.56 14.84 -3.75
C GLU A 68 -2.75 14.41 -4.61
N GLY A 69 -3.98 14.59 -4.11
CA GLY A 69 -5.20 14.31 -4.85
C GLY A 69 -5.34 15.15 -6.12
N VAL A 70 -5.04 16.45 -6.05
CA VAL A 70 -5.10 17.34 -7.23
C VAL A 70 -4.05 16.96 -8.28
N PHE A 71 -2.80 16.72 -7.87
CA PHE A 71 -1.74 16.31 -8.79
C PHE A 71 -2.00 14.91 -9.36
N GLY A 72 -2.50 13.97 -8.56
CA GLY A 72 -2.91 12.64 -9.01
C GLY A 72 -4.04 12.72 -10.04
N PHE A 73 -5.08 13.51 -9.76
CA PHE A 73 -6.19 13.72 -10.69
C PHE A 73 -5.73 14.33 -12.02
N LEU A 74 -4.90 15.38 -11.98
CA LEU A 74 -4.36 16.00 -13.18
C LEU A 74 -3.53 15.02 -14.00
N THR A 75 -2.64 14.28 -13.33
CA THR A 75 -1.75 13.30 -13.95
C THR A 75 -2.55 12.18 -14.62
N LEU A 76 -3.53 11.59 -13.92
CA LEU A 76 -4.40 10.55 -14.47
C LEU A 76 -5.25 11.07 -15.63
N THR A 77 -5.77 12.30 -15.54
CA THR A 77 -6.52 12.93 -16.64
C THR A 77 -5.67 13.06 -17.90
N VAL A 78 -4.40 13.47 -17.76
CA VAL A 78 -3.46 13.56 -18.89
C VAL A 78 -3.15 12.17 -19.44
N PHE A 79 -2.98 11.15 -18.60
CA PHE A 79 -2.73 9.77 -19.05
C PHE A 79 -3.93 9.09 -19.72
N LEU A 80 -5.16 9.47 -19.35
CA LEU A 80 -6.36 8.94 -20.00
C LEU A 80 -6.41 9.25 -21.50
N VAL A 81 -5.88 10.41 -21.92
CA VAL A 81 -5.89 10.81 -23.33
C VAL A 81 -5.13 9.82 -24.23
N PRO A 82 -3.83 9.51 -24.00
CA PRO A 82 -3.14 8.51 -24.81
C PRO A 82 -3.69 7.09 -24.59
N MET A 83 -4.07 6.71 -23.36
CA MET A 83 -4.61 5.37 -23.07
C MET A 83 -5.90 5.07 -23.85
N TYR A 84 -6.70 6.10 -24.15
CA TYR A 84 -7.89 5.99 -24.98
C TYR A 84 -7.62 5.58 -26.42
N PHE A 85 -6.42 5.88 -26.95
CA PHE A 85 -6.05 5.57 -28.33
C PHE A 85 -5.18 4.32 -28.48
N ILE A 86 -4.59 3.81 -27.40
CA ILE A 86 -3.68 2.66 -27.45
C ILE A 86 -4.49 1.35 -27.47
N PRO A 87 -4.33 0.52 -28.52
CA PRO A 87 -4.93 -0.81 -28.56
C PRO A 87 -4.25 -1.73 -27.55
N ALA A 88 -5.05 -2.43 -26.76
CA ALA A 88 -4.62 -3.23 -25.64
C ALA A 88 -4.68 -4.75 -25.88
N GLY A 89 -5.27 -5.19 -27.00
CA GLY A 89 -5.35 -6.60 -27.36
C GLY A 89 -5.89 -7.46 -26.20
N LYS A 90 -5.10 -8.44 -25.74
CA LYS A 90 -5.45 -9.34 -24.62
C LYS A 90 -5.60 -8.64 -23.26
N PHE A 91 -5.13 -7.41 -23.11
CA PHE A 91 -5.21 -6.64 -21.86
C PHE A 91 -6.49 -5.82 -21.73
N SER A 92 -7.36 -5.80 -22.74
CA SER A 92 -8.63 -5.07 -22.67
C SER A 92 -9.84 -5.98 -22.87
N GLY A 93 -10.80 -5.85 -21.96
CA GLY A 93 -12.12 -6.47 -22.05
C GLY A 93 -13.19 -5.55 -22.63
N ASN A 94 -12.84 -4.34 -23.08
CA ASN A 94 -13.83 -3.41 -23.65
C ASN A 94 -14.12 -3.70 -25.12
N GLN A 95 -15.29 -3.26 -25.61
CA GLN A 95 -15.73 -3.53 -26.99
C GLN A 95 -14.80 -2.94 -28.06
N ARG A 96 -14.03 -1.91 -27.71
CA ARG A 96 -13.11 -1.21 -28.61
C ARG A 96 -11.69 -1.75 -28.59
N GLY A 97 -11.37 -2.68 -27.68
CA GLY A 97 -10.03 -3.24 -27.50
C GLY A 97 -8.95 -2.22 -27.15
N VAL A 98 -9.31 -1.07 -26.58
CA VAL A 98 -8.38 -0.01 -26.15
C VAL A 98 -8.02 -0.17 -24.67
N LEU A 99 -6.90 0.39 -24.21
CA LEU A 99 -6.47 0.26 -22.81
C LEU A 99 -7.53 0.80 -21.83
N GLU A 100 -8.04 2.00 -22.09
CA GLU A 100 -9.04 2.64 -21.22
C GLU A 100 -10.13 3.30 -22.08
N ASP A 101 -11.40 2.97 -21.84
CA ASP A 101 -12.54 3.65 -22.47
C ASP A 101 -13.33 4.45 -21.44
N ALA A 102 -12.87 5.68 -21.19
CA ALA A 102 -13.51 6.57 -20.24
C ALA A 102 -14.95 6.91 -20.62
N VAL A 103 -15.25 7.04 -21.93
CA VAL A 103 -16.59 7.42 -22.39
C VAL A 103 -17.58 6.30 -22.10
N ASP A 104 -17.21 5.06 -22.41
CA ASP A 104 -18.03 3.90 -22.08
C ASP A 104 -18.23 3.76 -20.56
N ALA A 105 -17.17 3.98 -19.77
CA ALA A 105 -17.27 3.96 -18.31
C ALA A 105 -18.27 5.01 -17.76
N PHE A 106 -18.29 6.23 -18.31
CA PHE A 106 -19.27 7.25 -17.89
C PHE A 106 -20.70 6.89 -18.28
N ILE A 107 -20.91 6.23 -19.43
CA ILE A 107 -22.23 5.76 -19.85
C ILE A 107 -22.71 4.64 -18.92
N GLN A 108 -21.83 3.68 -18.57
CA GLN A 108 -22.15 2.62 -17.61
C GLN A 108 -22.52 3.19 -16.23
N LEU A 109 -21.80 4.24 -15.81
CA LEU A 109 -22.07 4.95 -14.57
C LEU A 109 -23.44 5.62 -14.57
N ALA A 110 -23.80 6.31 -15.66
CA ALA A 110 -25.10 6.97 -15.79
C ALA A 110 -26.29 5.98 -15.77
N ASN A 111 -26.06 4.75 -16.24
CA ASN A 111 -27.11 3.72 -16.35
C ASN A 111 -27.30 2.88 -15.08
N SER A 112 -26.36 2.89 -14.12
CA SER A 112 -26.43 2.04 -12.92
C SER A 112 -26.21 2.82 -11.63
N GLY A 113 -27.30 3.10 -10.91
CA GLY A 113 -27.24 3.76 -9.59
C GLY A 113 -26.46 2.97 -8.54
N VAL A 114 -26.44 1.63 -8.64
CA VAL A 114 -25.64 0.76 -7.75
C VAL A 114 -24.14 0.97 -8.00
N LEU A 115 -23.73 1.10 -9.27
CA LEU A 115 -22.34 1.37 -9.64
C LEU A 115 -21.89 2.75 -9.16
N VAL A 116 -22.76 3.77 -9.30
CA VAL A 116 -22.51 5.11 -8.76
C VAL A 116 -22.29 5.05 -7.25
N ALA A 117 -23.18 4.37 -6.52
CA ALA A 117 -23.05 4.23 -5.08
C ALA A 117 -21.75 3.52 -4.68
N ALA A 118 -21.38 2.45 -5.40
CA ALA A 118 -20.13 1.72 -5.16
C ALA A 118 -18.88 2.60 -5.39
N ILE A 119 -18.85 3.38 -6.47
CA ILE A 119 -17.75 4.30 -6.78
C ILE A 119 -17.66 5.43 -5.77
N VAL A 120 -18.79 6.04 -5.38
CA VAL A 120 -18.80 7.11 -4.37
C VAL A 120 -18.29 6.59 -3.03
N LEU A 121 -18.77 5.42 -2.58
CA LEU A 121 -18.28 4.79 -1.34
C LEU A 121 -16.79 4.47 -1.43
N ASN A 122 -16.32 4.00 -2.58
CA ASN A 122 -14.91 3.73 -2.82
C ASN A 122 -14.06 5.00 -2.73
N ILE A 123 -14.48 6.09 -3.38
CA ILE A 123 -13.80 7.40 -3.32
C ILE A 123 -13.71 7.90 -1.87
N VAL A 124 -14.82 7.86 -1.12
CA VAL A 124 -14.84 8.28 0.28
C VAL A 124 -13.90 7.41 1.13
N SER A 125 -13.90 6.09 0.89
CA SER A 125 -13.00 5.16 1.60
C SER A 125 -11.53 5.46 1.32
N ILE A 126 -11.16 5.71 0.06
CA ILE A 126 -9.77 6.02 -0.32
C ILE A 126 -9.35 7.38 0.24
N ALA A 127 -10.23 8.38 0.21
CA ALA A 127 -9.95 9.70 0.78
C ALA A 127 -9.67 9.62 2.29
N PHE A 128 -10.51 8.89 3.02
CA PHE A 128 -10.29 8.66 4.45
C PHE A 128 -9.01 7.87 4.71
N PHE A 129 -8.75 6.84 3.90
CA PHE A 129 -7.55 6.02 4.01
C PHE A 129 -6.28 6.86 3.81
N ASN A 130 -6.23 7.72 2.78
CA ASN A 130 -5.10 8.59 2.52
C ASN A 130 -4.91 9.62 3.64
N PHE A 131 -5.98 10.26 4.10
CA PHE A 131 -5.93 11.17 5.25
C PHE A 131 -5.38 10.49 6.52
N ALA A 132 -5.89 9.30 6.86
CA ALA A 132 -5.42 8.54 8.01
C ALA A 132 -3.95 8.10 7.84
N GLY A 133 -3.55 7.70 6.63
CA GLY A 133 -2.19 7.31 6.30
C GLY A 133 -1.19 8.45 6.52
N VAL A 134 -1.46 9.63 5.94
CA VAL A 134 -0.60 10.82 6.09
C VAL A 134 -0.58 11.31 7.54
N SER A 135 -1.74 11.29 8.22
CA SER A 135 -1.82 11.66 9.64
C SER A 135 -0.97 10.74 10.51
N MET A 136 -0.97 9.43 10.24
CA MET A 136 -0.15 8.50 11.00
C MET A 136 1.35 8.63 10.69
N THR A 137 1.72 8.90 9.44
CA THR A 137 3.11 9.22 9.07
C THR A 137 3.59 10.46 9.82
N LYS A 138 2.75 11.49 9.97
CA LYS A 138 3.09 12.71 10.67
C LYS A 138 3.22 12.52 12.19
N GLU A 139 2.30 11.80 12.81
CA GLU A 139 2.21 11.71 14.29
C GLU A 139 3.04 10.57 14.89
N ILE A 140 3.36 9.51 14.12
CA ILE A 140 4.07 8.33 14.62
C ILE A 140 5.34 8.05 13.80
N SER A 141 5.20 7.63 12.54
CA SER A 141 6.30 7.35 11.60
C SER A 141 5.80 6.67 10.32
N ALA A 142 6.57 6.77 9.23
CA ALA A 142 6.34 5.98 8.02
C ALA A 142 6.42 4.47 8.30
N THR A 143 7.27 4.02 9.22
CA THR A 143 7.41 2.59 9.54
C THR A 143 6.14 1.99 10.16
N THR A 144 5.37 2.79 10.91
CA THR A 144 4.06 2.38 11.42
C THR A 144 3.01 2.28 10.31
N ARG A 145 3.10 3.15 9.29
CA ARG A 145 2.28 3.07 8.06
C ARG A 145 2.47 1.78 7.31
N MET A 146 3.72 1.37 7.13
CA MET A 146 4.03 0.11 6.48
C MET A 146 3.49 -1.11 7.25
N VAL A 147 3.43 -1.05 8.59
CA VAL A 147 2.80 -2.11 9.41
C VAL A 147 1.30 -2.16 9.15
N LEU A 148 0.61 -1.02 9.15
CA LEU A 148 -0.83 -0.98 8.85
C LEU A 148 -1.14 -1.45 7.43
N ASP A 149 -0.26 -1.17 6.46
CA ASP A 149 -0.39 -1.67 5.10
C ASP A 149 -0.33 -3.21 5.06
N SER A 150 0.58 -3.81 5.82
CA SER A 150 0.69 -5.28 5.93
C SER A 150 -0.54 -5.91 6.60
N VAL A 151 -1.10 -5.24 7.62
CA VAL A 151 -2.33 -5.69 8.29
C VAL A 151 -3.51 -5.66 7.33
N ARG A 152 -3.63 -4.66 6.45
CA ARG A 152 -4.72 -4.57 5.47
C ARG A 152 -4.78 -5.82 4.59
N THR A 153 -3.64 -6.21 4.00
CA THR A 153 -3.57 -7.38 3.11
C THR A 153 -3.97 -8.66 3.85
N LEU A 154 -3.55 -8.81 5.11
CA LEU A 154 -3.95 -9.93 5.96
C LEU A 154 -5.47 -9.94 6.23
N VAL A 155 -6.07 -8.79 6.52
CA VAL A 155 -7.53 -8.69 6.75
C VAL A 155 -8.30 -9.07 5.49
N ILE A 156 -7.88 -8.58 4.32
CA ILE A 156 -8.51 -8.95 3.03
C ILE A 156 -8.43 -10.46 2.84
N TRP A 157 -7.26 -11.08 3.07
CA TRP A 157 -7.09 -12.52 2.95
C TRP A 157 -8.01 -13.31 3.91
N LEU A 158 -8.13 -12.90 5.17
CA LEU A 158 -9.02 -13.54 6.14
C LEU A 158 -10.50 -13.46 5.71
N VAL A 159 -10.92 -12.29 5.20
CA VAL A 159 -12.30 -12.10 4.72
C VAL A 159 -12.56 -12.95 3.48
N SER A 160 -11.64 -12.97 2.52
CA SER A 160 -11.73 -13.83 1.32
C SER A 160 -11.87 -15.31 1.67
N LEU A 161 -11.14 -15.77 2.69
CA LEU A 161 -11.25 -17.12 3.19
C LEU A 161 -12.61 -17.39 3.87
N ALA A 162 -13.09 -16.46 4.71
CA ALA A 162 -14.38 -16.56 5.38
C ALA A 162 -15.55 -16.63 4.38
N LEU A 163 -15.46 -15.87 3.28
CA LEU A 163 -16.43 -15.88 2.18
C LEU A 163 -16.25 -17.06 1.21
N ARG A 164 -15.25 -17.93 1.44
CA ARG A 164 -14.89 -19.07 0.57
C ARG A 164 -14.58 -18.67 -0.88
N TRP A 165 -14.05 -17.46 -1.09
CA TRP A 165 -13.57 -17.02 -2.41
C TRP A 165 -12.20 -17.58 -2.77
N GLN A 166 -11.50 -18.16 -1.79
CA GLN A 166 -10.18 -18.75 -1.97
C GLN A 166 -10.09 -20.08 -1.23
N GLU A 167 -9.38 -21.05 -1.82
CA GLU A 167 -9.07 -22.31 -1.15
C GLU A 167 -8.01 -22.12 -0.06
N PHE A 168 -8.15 -22.85 1.05
CA PHE A 168 -7.26 -22.70 2.19
C PHE A 168 -5.90 -23.34 1.92
N GLN A 169 -4.88 -22.52 1.65
CA GLN A 169 -3.49 -22.95 1.57
C GLN A 169 -2.78 -22.76 2.92
N TYR A 170 -2.21 -23.84 3.47
CA TYR A 170 -1.58 -23.83 4.79
C TYR A 170 -0.27 -23.01 4.88
N LEU A 171 0.43 -22.78 3.76
CA LEU A 171 1.69 -22.01 3.75
C LEU A 171 1.49 -20.50 3.84
N GLN A 172 0.38 -19.98 3.30
CA GLN A 172 0.05 -18.55 3.31
C GLN A 172 -0.08 -17.95 4.74
N PRO A 173 -0.86 -18.53 5.68
CA PRO A 173 -0.95 -17.99 7.04
C PRO A 173 0.37 -18.06 7.80
N ILE A 174 1.20 -19.09 7.55
CA ILE A 174 2.55 -19.19 8.13
C ILE A 174 3.41 -18.03 7.62
N GLY A 175 3.37 -17.77 6.31
CA GLY A 175 4.09 -16.67 5.70
C GLY A 175 3.63 -15.30 6.21
N PHE A 176 2.32 -15.06 6.31
CA PHE A 176 1.77 -13.84 6.91
C PHE A 176 2.18 -13.67 8.38
N ALA A 177 2.15 -14.73 9.18
CA ALA A 177 2.58 -14.69 10.58
C ALA A 177 4.07 -14.32 10.70
N VAL A 178 4.94 -14.91 9.87
CA VAL A 178 6.37 -14.57 9.84
C VAL A 178 6.58 -13.12 9.39
N LEU A 179 5.80 -12.62 8.44
CA LEU A 179 5.90 -11.24 7.95
C LEU A 179 5.50 -10.23 9.03
N VAL A 180 4.35 -10.43 9.68
CA VAL A 180 3.86 -9.58 10.77
C VAL A 180 4.83 -9.61 11.96
N VAL A 181 5.29 -10.79 12.38
CA VAL A 181 6.26 -10.93 13.46
C VAL A 181 7.60 -10.29 13.09
N GLY A 182 8.08 -10.52 11.88
CA GLY A 182 9.32 -9.92 11.37
C GLY A 182 9.25 -8.39 11.34
N MET A 183 8.07 -7.84 11.03
CA MET A 183 7.86 -6.39 10.99
C MET A 183 7.75 -5.78 12.39
N MET A 184 7.11 -6.48 13.33
CA MET A 184 7.06 -6.10 14.74
C MET A 184 8.43 -6.14 15.42
N LEU A 185 9.26 -7.11 15.05
CA LEU A 185 10.66 -7.20 15.52
C LEU A 185 11.53 -6.11 14.88
N TYR A 186 11.34 -5.81 13.59
CA TYR A 186 12.08 -4.77 12.89
C TYR A 186 11.77 -3.37 13.42
N ASN A 187 10.51 -3.10 13.77
CA ASN A 187 10.09 -1.82 14.32
C ASN A 187 10.44 -1.61 15.80
N ASP A 188 11.15 -2.55 16.43
CA ASP A 188 11.44 -2.53 17.87
C ASP A 188 10.20 -2.41 18.79
N VAL A 189 8.99 -2.50 18.23
CA VAL A 189 7.69 -2.40 18.93
C VAL A 189 7.55 -3.51 19.98
N VAL A 190 8.23 -4.64 19.78
CA VAL A 190 8.26 -5.75 20.74
C VAL A 190 9.59 -5.81 21.48
N ILE A 191 10.72 -5.57 20.81
CA ILE A 191 12.07 -5.76 21.37
C ILE A 191 12.40 -4.71 22.42
N VAL A 192 12.16 -3.41 22.18
CA VAL A 192 12.43 -2.34 23.16
C VAL A 192 11.60 -2.50 24.44
N PRO A 193 10.27 -2.72 24.41
CA PRO A 193 9.51 -2.97 25.64
C PRO A 193 9.81 -4.33 26.28
N PHE A 194 10.23 -5.35 25.53
CA PHE A 194 10.63 -6.65 26.08
C PHE A 194 12.01 -6.61 26.76
N LEU A 195 12.99 -5.92 26.18
CA LEU A 195 14.29 -5.66 26.82
C LEU A 195 14.16 -4.70 28.01
N ARG A 196 13.23 -3.74 27.95
CA ARG A 196 12.85 -2.88 29.09
C ARG A 196 12.21 -3.69 30.21
N ARG A 197 11.31 -4.64 29.90
CA ARG A 197 10.75 -5.60 30.89
C ARG A 197 11.80 -6.56 31.46
N ARG A 198 12.85 -6.89 30.71
CA ARG A 198 14.00 -7.70 31.19
C ARG A 198 15.12 -6.89 31.84
N GLY A 199 14.99 -5.57 31.95
CA GLY A 199 15.93 -4.70 32.68
C GLY A 199 17.30 -4.52 32.02
N ILE A 200 17.43 -4.80 30.72
CA ILE A 200 18.72 -4.75 30.00
C ILE A 200 19.03 -3.34 29.48
N VAL A 201 18.02 -2.49 29.30
CA VAL A 201 18.16 -1.12 28.79
C VAL A 201 17.84 -0.12 29.91
N ARG A 202 18.86 0.64 30.35
CA ARG A 202 18.70 1.79 31.25
C ARG A 202 18.09 2.95 30.47
N ASP A 203 17.26 3.75 31.14
CA ASP A 203 16.68 4.97 30.57
C ASP A 203 17.80 5.86 30.03
N GLN A 204 17.98 5.85 28.71
CA GLN A 204 18.42 7.05 28.06
C GLN A 204 17.20 7.95 28.14
N GLN A 205 17.23 8.91 29.07
CA GLN A 205 16.37 10.07 29.00
C GLN A 205 16.39 10.48 27.53
N MET A 206 15.27 10.31 26.83
CA MET A 206 15.01 11.12 25.66
C MET A 206 15.18 12.52 26.22
N ASN A 207 16.31 13.14 25.89
CA ASN A 207 16.42 14.57 25.95
C ASN A 207 15.39 15.00 24.92
N ILE A 208 14.14 15.15 25.37
CA ILE A 208 13.15 15.95 24.69
C ILE A 208 13.72 17.36 24.86
N GLU A 209 14.80 17.66 24.15
CA GLU A 209 15.06 19.03 23.78
C GLU A 209 13.79 19.44 23.04
N PRO A 210 13.04 20.42 23.56
CA PRO A 210 11.94 20.95 22.78
C PRO A 210 12.54 21.35 21.44
N VAL A 211 11.98 20.83 20.34
CA VAL A 211 12.32 21.22 18.97
C VAL A 211 12.05 22.74 18.74
N LEU A 212 11.44 23.39 19.72
CA LEU A 212 11.26 24.83 19.80
C LEU A 212 12.37 25.42 20.67
N GLU A 213 13.36 26.05 20.04
CA GLU A 213 13.98 27.21 20.66
C GLU A 213 12.87 28.27 20.85
N PRO A 214 12.72 28.87 22.05
CA PRO A 214 11.97 30.10 22.15
C PRO A 214 12.66 31.10 21.23
N THR A 215 11.91 31.61 20.25
CA THR A 215 12.33 32.78 19.49
C THR A 215 12.35 33.93 20.49
N ASP A 216 13.54 34.26 20.97
CA ASP A 216 13.79 35.52 21.64
C ASP A 216 13.70 36.63 20.57
N GLU A 217 12.80 37.59 20.85
CA GLU A 217 12.52 38.86 20.15
C GLU A 217 11.51 38.84 18.97
#